data_AF-A0A952S9E2-F1
#
_entry.id   AF-A0A952S9E2-F1
#
_cell.length_a   1.000
_cell.length_b   1.000
_cell.length_c   1.000
_cell.angle_alpha   90.00
_cell.angle_beta   90.00
_cell.angle_gamma   90.00
#
_symmetry.space_group_name_H-M   'P 1'
#
loop_
_entity.id
_entity.type
_entity.pdbx_description
1 polymer ?
#
loop_
_entity_poly.entity_id
_entity_poly.type
_entity_poly.pdbx_seq_one_letter_code
_entity_poly.pdbx_strand_id
1 'polypeptide(L)'
;MTLKLFLVIFFALNLFVPFTAAQTPAEDERIKNAEKLFEEGNELMGNEKFAEALARYKEILSIEPKALGPLYNAGIAAFNLRDYTAAADFWRRFKAEDPEDMQVRAKLIQTYQNLQNISERDAERSEMFKLRSSGNTKGLSNGDFYVREQSEVGGRDVIVFEHFELKTNRAIRYAFYILDDDGEPEFHISLGSYDLTNNIWRETAKPKPKEGERLFHLDGYYQWGHATYGMYPKEPTYDEVRKIVIDILEKDKKPVSSTTVIGKPNEQPEKKEKPLHK
;
A
#
# COMPACT_ATOMS: atom_id res chain seq x y z
N MET A 1 53.04 51.90 -28.55
CA MET A 1 53.38 52.88 -27.51
C MET A 1 52.07 53.50 -27.02
N THR A 2 51.84 53.45 -25.70
CA THR A 2 50.71 54.03 -24.93
C THR A 2 49.27 53.67 -25.31
N LEU A 3 48.57 52.91 -24.43
CA LEU A 3 47.22 53.31 -23.99
C LEU A 3 46.91 52.78 -22.58
N LYS A 4 46.60 53.71 -21.68
CA LYS A 4 45.99 53.50 -20.35
C LYS A 4 44.57 52.95 -20.52
N LEU A 5 44.09 52.10 -19.60
CA LEU A 5 42.69 52.23 -19.15
C LEU A 5 42.49 51.71 -17.72
N PHE A 6 41.67 52.49 -17.02
CA PHE A 6 41.39 52.49 -15.59
C PHE A 6 40.56 51.29 -15.12
N LEU A 7 40.91 50.84 -13.92
CA LEU A 7 40.11 50.00 -13.04
C LEU A 7 38.90 50.82 -12.52
N VAL A 8 37.67 50.34 -12.75
CA VAL A 8 36.48 50.82 -12.03
C VAL A 8 35.85 49.61 -11.35
N ILE A 9 35.94 49.60 -10.02
CA ILE A 9 35.32 48.63 -9.12
C ILE A 9 33.84 49.01 -9.00
N PHE A 10 32.93 48.15 -9.44
CA PHE A 10 31.50 48.25 -9.10
C PHE A 10 31.21 47.32 -7.93
N PHE A 11 31.09 47.92 -6.74
CA PHE A 11 30.59 47.27 -5.53
C PHE A 11 29.05 47.30 -5.60
N ALA A 12 28.44 46.27 -6.20
CA ALA A 12 26.99 46.10 -6.14
C ALA A 12 26.63 45.44 -4.80
N LEU A 13 26.27 46.27 -3.83
CA LEU A 13 25.69 45.88 -2.56
C LEU A 13 24.31 45.25 -2.83
N ASN A 14 24.24 43.92 -3.01
CA ASN A 14 22.98 43.19 -3.00
C ASN A 14 22.45 43.17 -1.57
N LEU A 15 21.64 44.17 -1.23
CA LEU A 15 20.74 44.10 -0.07
C LEU A 15 19.74 42.98 -0.36
N PHE A 16 19.99 41.80 0.22
CA PHE A 16 19.00 40.75 0.34
C PHE A 16 17.95 41.24 1.33
N VAL A 17 16.90 41.89 0.83
CA VAL A 17 15.72 42.20 1.62
C VAL A 17 14.89 40.92 1.63
N PRO A 18 14.71 40.21 2.76
CA PRO A 18 13.72 39.15 2.81
C PRO A 18 12.35 39.81 2.63
N PHE A 19 11.79 39.68 1.43
CA PHE A 19 10.39 40.00 1.18
C PHE A 19 9.56 38.88 1.78
N THR A 20 9.31 38.93 3.09
CA THR A 20 8.14 38.27 3.64
C THR A 20 6.96 39.13 3.20
N ALA A 21 6.29 38.75 2.11
CA ALA A 21 4.99 39.30 1.81
C ALA A 21 4.13 39.07 3.06
N ALA A 22 3.70 40.15 3.73
CA ALA A 22 2.71 40.02 4.79
C ALA A 22 1.44 39.44 4.16
N GLN A 23 0.96 38.30 4.69
CA GLN A 23 -0.29 37.70 4.23
C GLN A 23 -1.41 38.74 4.33
N THR A 24 -2.26 38.79 3.31
CA THR A 24 -3.35 39.77 3.27
C THR A 24 -4.53 39.29 4.11
N PRO A 25 -5.37 40.19 4.68
CA PRO A 25 -6.56 39.76 5.43
C PRO A 25 -7.50 38.83 4.66
N ALA A 26 -7.58 38.98 3.32
CA ALA A 26 -8.35 38.09 2.45
C ALA A 26 -7.67 36.73 2.20
N GLU A 27 -6.35 36.64 2.32
CA GLU A 27 -5.61 35.38 2.31
C GLU A 27 -5.76 34.65 3.65
N ASP A 28 -5.67 35.38 4.77
CA ASP A 28 -5.90 34.85 6.11
C ASP A 28 -7.32 34.27 6.26
N GLU A 29 -8.34 34.96 5.73
CA GLU A 29 -9.72 34.49 5.74
C GLU A 29 -9.90 33.23 4.88
N ARG A 30 -9.24 33.16 3.72
CA ARG A 30 -9.26 31.97 2.85
C ARG A 30 -8.62 30.75 3.51
N ILE A 31 -7.46 30.93 4.16
CA ILE A 31 -6.76 29.87 4.89
C ILE A 31 -7.64 29.37 6.04
N LYS A 32 -8.18 30.28 6.86
CA LYS A 32 -9.05 29.92 7.98
C LYS A 32 -10.31 29.17 7.53
N ASN A 33 -10.89 29.56 6.40
CA ASN A 33 -12.03 28.85 5.82
C ASN A 33 -11.64 27.44 5.34
N ALA A 34 -10.45 27.29 4.72
CA ALA A 34 -9.95 25.99 4.28
C ALA A 34 -9.65 25.03 5.46
N GLU A 35 -9.08 25.54 6.56
CA GLU A 35 -8.86 24.78 7.79
C GLU A 35 -10.18 24.25 8.36
N LYS A 36 -11.19 25.13 8.49
CA LYS A 36 -12.52 24.73 8.97
C LYS A 36 -13.16 23.66 8.08
N LEU A 37 -13.10 23.83 6.75
CA LEU A 37 -13.60 22.83 5.81
C LEU A 37 -12.85 21.49 5.94
N PHE A 38 -11.55 21.53 6.25
CA PHE A 38 -10.75 20.32 6.43
C PHE A 38 -11.15 19.57 7.70
N GLU A 39 -11.36 20.28 8.80
CA GLU A 39 -11.88 19.72 10.06
C GLU A 39 -13.28 19.11 9.86
N GLU A 40 -14.21 19.83 9.23
CA GLU A 40 -15.53 19.32 8.88
C GLU A 40 -15.44 18.06 8.02
N GLY A 41 -14.56 18.07 7.00
CA GLY A 41 -14.31 16.91 6.15
C GLY A 41 -13.81 15.70 6.93
N ASN A 42 -12.87 15.89 7.87
CA ASN A 42 -12.33 14.82 8.69
C ASN A 42 -13.36 14.26 9.68
N GLU A 43 -14.22 15.10 10.26
CA GLU A 43 -15.34 14.65 11.10
C GLU A 43 -16.33 13.82 10.29
N LEU A 44 -16.66 14.26 9.07
CA LEU A 44 -17.52 13.51 8.16
C LEU A 44 -16.88 12.16 7.77
N MET A 45 -15.58 12.12 7.50
CA MET A 45 -14.84 10.87 7.26
C MET A 45 -14.92 9.92 8.46
N GLY A 46 -14.71 10.42 9.68
CA GLY A 46 -14.79 9.61 10.90
C GLY A 46 -16.19 9.06 11.18
N ASN A 47 -17.23 9.72 10.66
CA ASN A 47 -18.62 9.27 10.70
C ASN A 47 -19.05 8.49 9.44
N GLU A 48 -18.10 8.07 8.60
CA GLU A 48 -18.32 7.31 7.35
C GLU A 48 -19.20 8.02 6.30
N LYS A 49 -19.38 9.34 6.43
CA LYS A 49 -20.12 10.20 5.50
C LYS A 49 -19.24 10.61 4.32
N PHE A 50 -18.80 9.62 3.56
CA PHE A 50 -17.76 9.80 2.54
C PHE A 50 -18.14 10.79 1.43
N ALA A 51 -19.41 10.82 1.01
CA ALA A 51 -19.87 11.74 -0.03
C ALA A 51 -19.81 13.20 0.44
N GLU A 52 -20.23 13.47 1.68
CA GLU A 52 -20.19 14.80 2.28
C GLU A 52 -18.76 15.23 2.56
N ALA A 53 -17.91 14.33 3.07
CA ALA A 53 -16.49 14.59 3.27
C ALA A 53 -15.80 14.96 1.96
N LEU A 54 -16.06 14.19 0.89
CA LEU A 54 -15.51 14.45 -0.44
C LEU A 54 -15.93 15.84 -0.97
N ALA A 55 -17.15 16.29 -0.69
CA ALA A 55 -17.59 17.63 -1.06
C ALA A 55 -16.74 18.70 -0.37
N ARG A 56 -16.47 18.57 0.93
CA ARG A 56 -15.62 19.51 1.68
C ARG A 56 -14.20 19.54 1.17
N TYR A 57 -13.60 18.39 0.89
CA TYR A 57 -12.26 18.35 0.30
C TYR A 57 -12.22 18.98 -1.09
N LYS A 58 -13.25 18.79 -1.92
CA LYS A 58 -13.35 19.46 -3.24
C LYS A 58 -13.48 20.97 -3.12
N GLU A 59 -14.18 21.49 -2.12
CA GLU A 59 -14.22 22.93 -1.85
C GLU A 59 -12.83 23.48 -1.53
N ILE A 60 -12.07 22.82 -0.67
CA ILE A 60 -10.67 23.21 -0.38
C ILE A 60 -9.82 23.16 -1.65
N LEU A 61 -9.93 22.09 -2.43
CA LEU A 61 -9.16 21.91 -3.67
C LEU A 61 -9.55 22.90 -4.79
N SER A 62 -10.70 23.58 -4.68
CA SER A 62 -11.05 24.68 -5.59
C SER A 62 -10.29 25.98 -5.25
N ILE A 63 -9.87 26.13 -3.99
CA ILE A 63 -9.09 27.25 -3.49
C ILE A 63 -7.60 26.96 -3.62
N GLU A 64 -7.17 25.77 -3.19
CA GLU A 64 -5.79 25.29 -3.22
C GLU A 64 -5.69 23.92 -3.91
N PRO A 65 -5.53 23.89 -5.25
CA PRO A 65 -5.60 22.65 -6.03
C PRO A 65 -4.52 21.59 -5.74
N LYS A 66 -3.46 21.99 -5.03
CA LYS A 66 -2.26 21.21 -4.72
C LYS A 66 -2.16 20.81 -3.24
N ALA A 67 -3.16 21.14 -2.43
CA ALA A 67 -3.16 20.84 -1.01
C ALA A 67 -3.12 19.31 -0.78
N LEU A 68 -1.99 18.80 -0.29
CA LEU A 68 -1.73 17.36 -0.16
C LEU A 68 -2.73 16.66 0.77
N GLY A 69 -3.05 17.24 1.93
CA GLY A 69 -4.01 16.66 2.88
C GLY A 69 -5.41 16.45 2.26
N PRO A 70 -6.04 17.50 1.70
CA PRO A 70 -7.30 17.39 0.97
C PRO A 70 -7.24 16.44 -0.24
N LEU A 71 -6.15 16.43 -1.03
CA LEU A 71 -5.99 15.47 -2.13
C LEU A 71 -5.99 14.02 -1.61
N TYR A 72 -5.24 13.76 -0.53
CA TYR A 72 -5.13 12.43 0.04
C TYR A 72 -6.48 11.95 0.59
N ASN A 73 -7.16 12.78 1.38
CA ASN A 73 -8.44 12.43 2.01
C ASN A 73 -9.60 12.37 0.99
N ALA A 74 -9.59 13.21 -0.05
CA ALA A 74 -10.52 13.08 -1.18
C ALA A 74 -10.35 11.74 -1.90
N GLY A 75 -9.12 11.27 -2.09
CA GLY A 75 -8.83 9.95 -2.62
C GLY A 75 -9.39 8.84 -1.73
N ILE A 76 -9.23 8.93 -0.41
CA ILE A 76 -9.81 7.96 0.54
C ILE A 76 -11.34 7.97 0.47
N ALA A 77 -11.96 9.15 0.49
CA ALA A 77 -13.42 9.28 0.41
C ALA A 77 -13.97 8.67 -0.88
N ALA A 78 -13.36 8.99 -2.03
CA ALA A 78 -13.73 8.44 -3.33
C ALA A 78 -13.55 6.91 -3.39
N PHE A 79 -12.45 6.38 -2.83
CA PHE A 79 -12.21 4.95 -2.78
C PHE A 79 -13.28 4.20 -1.97
N ASN A 80 -13.69 4.74 -0.82
CA ASN A 80 -14.76 4.16 0.00
C ASN A 80 -16.14 4.24 -0.68
N LEU A 81 -16.37 5.27 -1.51
CA LEU A 81 -17.54 5.37 -2.38
C LEU A 81 -17.48 4.42 -3.61
N ARG A 82 -16.42 3.61 -3.74
CA ARG A 82 -16.12 2.77 -4.91
C ARG A 82 -15.96 3.55 -6.22
N ASP A 83 -15.75 4.87 -6.16
CA ASP A 83 -15.35 5.69 -7.29
C ASP A 83 -13.82 5.63 -7.42
N TYR A 84 -13.34 4.46 -7.84
CA TYR A 84 -11.91 4.20 -8.01
C TYR A 84 -11.26 5.10 -9.08
N THR A 85 -12.05 5.57 -10.04
CA THR A 85 -11.56 6.49 -11.07
C THR A 85 -11.23 7.86 -10.45
N ALA A 86 -12.15 8.42 -9.65
CA ALA A 86 -11.89 9.66 -8.94
C ALA A 86 -10.78 9.50 -7.89
N ALA A 87 -10.73 8.37 -7.19
CA ALA A 87 -9.66 8.08 -6.23
C ALA A 87 -8.28 8.10 -6.90
N ALA A 88 -8.16 7.46 -8.07
CA ALA A 88 -6.93 7.48 -8.85
C ALA A 88 -6.53 8.90 -9.30
N ASP A 89 -7.50 9.75 -9.69
CA ASP A 89 -7.23 11.13 -10.06
C ASP A 89 -6.65 11.95 -8.89
N PHE A 90 -7.29 11.91 -7.73
CA PHE A 90 -6.82 12.63 -6.54
C PHE A 90 -5.43 12.20 -6.11
N TRP A 91 -5.17 10.89 -6.07
CA TRP A 91 -3.86 10.38 -5.67
C TRP A 91 -2.77 10.56 -6.74
N ARG A 92 -3.12 10.58 -8.04
CA ARG A 92 -2.19 11.01 -9.09
C ARG A 92 -1.79 12.47 -8.95
N ARG A 93 -2.74 13.35 -8.62
CA ARG A 93 -2.49 14.77 -8.34
C ARG A 93 -1.60 14.94 -7.11
N PHE A 94 -1.87 14.20 -6.04
CA PHE A 94 -0.99 14.18 -4.86
C PHE A 94 0.44 13.77 -5.25
N LYS A 95 0.58 12.64 -5.96
CA LYS A 95 1.89 12.12 -6.39
C LYS A 95 2.65 13.09 -7.31
N ALA A 96 1.96 13.93 -8.08
CA ALA A 96 2.60 14.94 -8.91
C ALA A 96 3.29 16.04 -8.08
N GLU A 97 2.76 16.35 -6.90
CA GLU A 97 3.36 17.31 -5.95
C GLU A 97 4.37 16.63 -5.01
N ASP A 98 4.15 15.36 -4.67
CA ASP A 98 5.04 14.56 -3.83
C ASP A 98 5.32 13.16 -4.42
N PRO A 99 6.25 13.04 -5.38
CA PRO A 99 6.49 11.79 -6.11
C PRO A 99 7.23 10.72 -5.28
N GLU A 100 7.79 11.10 -4.15
CA GLU A 100 8.56 10.24 -3.25
C GLU A 100 7.71 9.65 -2.13
N ASP A 101 6.49 10.12 -1.94
CA ASP A 101 5.57 9.56 -0.95
C ASP A 101 5.15 8.14 -1.36
N MET A 102 5.52 7.17 -0.52
CA MET A 102 5.20 5.77 -0.74
C MET A 102 3.78 5.42 -0.28
N GLN A 103 3.16 6.22 0.59
CA GLN A 103 1.78 5.99 1.02
C GLN A 103 0.81 6.16 -0.15
N VAL A 104 0.95 7.25 -0.90
CA VAL A 104 0.08 7.53 -2.04
C VAL A 104 0.26 6.50 -3.16
N ARG A 105 1.49 6.01 -3.37
CA ARG A 105 1.75 4.94 -4.33
C ARG A 105 1.05 3.64 -3.91
N ALA A 106 1.02 3.32 -2.61
CA ALA A 106 0.29 2.16 -2.11
C ALA A 106 -1.20 2.29 -2.37
N LYS A 107 -1.76 3.51 -2.19
CA LYS A 107 -3.16 3.80 -2.54
C LYS A 107 -3.43 3.66 -4.03
N LEU A 108 -2.54 4.11 -4.91
CA LEU A 108 -2.66 3.90 -6.35
C LEU A 108 -2.60 2.41 -6.73
N ILE A 109 -1.71 1.62 -6.12
CA ILE A 109 -1.66 0.16 -6.32
C ILE A 109 -3.01 -0.48 -5.95
N GLN A 110 -3.57 -0.14 -4.79
CA GLN A 110 -4.89 -0.63 -4.35
C GLN A 110 -6.01 -0.19 -5.30
N THR A 111 -5.95 1.04 -5.81
CA THR A 111 -6.95 1.59 -6.73
C THR A 111 -6.91 0.92 -8.09
N TYR A 112 -5.71 0.77 -8.67
CA TYR A 112 -5.53 0.11 -9.96
C TYR A 112 -5.83 -1.39 -9.89
N GLN A 113 -5.63 -2.03 -8.72
CA GLN A 113 -6.13 -3.38 -8.46
C GLN A 113 -7.67 -3.46 -8.59
N ASN A 114 -8.41 -2.52 -7.98
CA ASN A 114 -9.87 -2.47 -8.07
C ASN A 114 -10.38 -2.10 -9.47
N LEU A 115 -9.65 -1.26 -10.20
CA LEU A 115 -9.94 -0.93 -11.60
C LEU A 115 -9.55 -2.03 -12.59
N GLN A 116 -8.93 -3.12 -12.12
CA GLN A 116 -8.31 -4.15 -12.96
C GLN A 116 -7.29 -3.59 -13.97
N ASN A 117 -6.69 -2.43 -13.67
CA ASN A 117 -5.66 -1.81 -14.49
C ASN A 117 -4.28 -2.35 -14.08
N ILE A 118 -3.98 -3.55 -14.57
CA ILE A 118 -2.75 -4.29 -14.22
C ILE A 118 -1.48 -3.52 -14.59
N SER A 119 -1.50 -2.82 -15.74
CA SER A 119 -0.33 -2.08 -16.23
C SER A 119 0.07 -0.94 -15.29
N GLU A 120 -0.88 -0.09 -14.91
CA GLU A 120 -0.61 1.03 -14.00
C GLU A 120 -0.29 0.55 -12.58
N ARG A 121 -0.99 -0.49 -12.10
CA ARG A 121 -0.70 -1.12 -10.81
C ARG A 121 0.76 -1.58 -10.71
N ASP A 122 1.23 -2.29 -11.72
CA ASP A 122 2.58 -2.87 -11.72
C ASP A 122 3.64 -1.79 -11.95
N ALA A 123 3.32 -0.72 -12.68
CA ALA A 123 4.18 0.45 -12.79
C ALA A 123 4.38 1.15 -11.44
N GLU A 124 3.30 1.40 -10.68
CA GLU A 124 3.41 1.99 -9.33
C GLU A 124 4.18 1.11 -8.36
N ARG A 125 3.94 -0.21 -8.42
CA ARG A 125 4.72 -1.18 -7.63
C ARG A 125 6.20 -1.15 -8.00
N SER A 126 6.54 -1.11 -9.28
CA SER A 126 7.94 -1.05 -9.72
C SER A 126 8.64 0.18 -9.15
N GLU A 127 8.01 1.36 -9.25
CA GLU A 127 8.55 2.60 -8.70
C GLU A 127 8.62 2.57 -7.16
N MET A 128 7.63 1.99 -6.49
CA MET A 128 7.67 1.78 -5.04
C MET A 128 8.92 1.01 -4.61
N PHE A 129 9.24 -0.09 -5.31
CA PHE A 129 10.41 -0.90 -5.01
C PHE A 129 11.73 -0.19 -5.36
N LYS A 130 11.75 0.67 -6.38
CA LYS A 130 12.91 1.52 -6.68
C LYS A 130 13.16 2.54 -5.58
N LEU A 131 12.13 3.25 -5.11
CA LEU A 131 12.21 4.17 -3.98
C LEU A 131 12.72 3.45 -2.73
N ARG A 132 12.17 2.26 -2.44
CA ARG A 132 12.65 1.49 -1.29
C ARG A 132 14.12 1.08 -1.42
N SER A 133 14.56 0.73 -2.63
CA SER A 133 15.94 0.32 -2.91
C SER A 133 16.93 1.49 -2.82
N SER A 134 16.47 2.73 -2.99
CA SER A 134 17.28 3.94 -2.74
C SER A 134 17.32 4.36 -1.26
N GLY A 135 16.70 3.57 -0.37
CA GLY A 135 16.61 3.87 1.06
C GLY A 135 15.47 4.82 1.43
N ASN A 136 14.58 5.15 0.49
CA ASN A 136 13.42 5.98 0.78
C ASN A 136 12.36 5.17 1.55
N THR A 137 11.79 5.79 2.58
CA THR A 137 10.71 5.24 3.41
C THR A 137 9.60 6.27 3.66
N LYS A 138 9.60 7.40 2.94
CA LYS A 138 8.64 8.49 3.15
C LYS A 138 7.20 8.01 2.94
N GLY A 139 6.31 8.35 3.85
CA GLY A 139 4.90 7.93 3.81
C GLY A 139 4.65 6.49 4.29
N LEU A 140 5.69 5.68 4.55
CA LEU A 140 5.51 4.38 5.17
C LEU A 140 5.44 4.51 6.69
N SER A 141 4.47 3.84 7.31
CA SER A 141 4.43 3.64 8.76
C SER A 141 5.43 2.57 9.23
N ASN A 142 5.79 1.65 8.33
CA ASN A 142 6.78 0.60 8.54
C ASN A 142 7.66 0.48 7.28
N GLY A 143 8.99 0.50 7.43
CA GLY A 143 9.91 0.43 6.30
C GLY A 143 10.05 -0.95 5.64
N ASP A 144 9.48 -2.00 6.21
CA ASP A 144 9.67 -3.38 5.74
C ASP A 144 8.57 -3.85 4.77
N PHE A 145 7.37 -3.27 4.87
CA PHE A 145 6.21 -3.64 4.07
C PHE A 145 5.26 -2.48 3.84
N TYR A 146 4.32 -2.67 2.93
CA TYR A 146 3.17 -1.78 2.76
C TYR A 146 1.88 -2.60 2.64
N VAL A 147 0.75 -1.94 2.88
CA VAL A 147 -0.57 -2.53 2.63
C VAL A 147 -0.79 -2.55 1.12
N ARG A 148 -0.75 -3.75 0.56
CA ARG A 148 -0.83 -4.00 -0.87
C ARG A 148 -2.28 -4.00 -1.38
N GLU A 149 -3.17 -4.64 -0.64
CA GLU A 149 -4.59 -4.80 -0.99
C GLU A 149 -5.43 -4.78 0.29
N GLN A 150 -6.61 -4.16 0.21
CA GLN A 150 -7.66 -4.15 1.23
C GLN A 150 -8.99 -4.27 0.50
N SER A 151 -9.48 -5.50 0.35
CA SER A 151 -10.71 -5.78 -0.38
C SER A 151 -11.23 -7.18 -0.04
N GLU A 152 -12.42 -7.48 -0.53
CA GLU A 152 -12.95 -8.83 -0.48
C GLU A 152 -12.14 -9.76 -1.40
N VAL A 153 -11.65 -10.87 -0.84
CA VAL A 153 -10.96 -11.94 -1.56
C VAL A 153 -11.63 -13.25 -1.14
N GLY A 154 -12.22 -13.96 -2.09
CA GLY A 154 -12.86 -15.24 -1.79
C GLY A 154 -14.14 -15.15 -0.94
N GLY A 155 -14.83 -13.99 -0.95
CA GLY A 155 -15.97 -13.71 -0.07
C GLY A 155 -15.60 -13.37 1.37
N ARG A 156 -14.32 -13.10 1.65
CA ARG A 156 -13.79 -12.71 2.96
C ARG A 156 -13.11 -11.35 2.86
N ASP A 157 -13.20 -10.54 3.91
CA ASP A 157 -12.39 -9.32 3.98
C ASP A 157 -10.94 -9.72 4.22
N VAL A 158 -10.04 -9.17 3.40
CA VAL A 158 -8.62 -9.49 3.46
C VAL A 158 -7.79 -8.21 3.43
N ILE A 159 -6.81 -8.16 4.33
CA ILE A 159 -5.71 -7.19 4.29
C ILE A 159 -4.46 -7.94 3.84
N VAL A 160 -3.84 -7.44 2.78
CA VAL A 160 -2.61 -8.03 2.24
C VAL A 160 -1.44 -7.11 2.48
N PHE A 161 -0.42 -7.62 3.14
CA PHE A 161 0.87 -6.95 3.27
C PHE A 161 1.86 -7.50 2.26
N GLU A 162 2.55 -6.60 1.57
CA GLU A 162 3.67 -6.95 0.70
C GLU A 162 4.97 -6.44 1.31
N HIS A 163 5.89 -7.35 1.56
CA HIS A 163 7.22 -7.03 2.07
C HIS A 163 8.17 -6.76 0.92
N PHE A 164 9.00 -5.73 1.08
CA PHE A 164 9.97 -5.34 0.06
C PHE A 164 11.12 -6.34 -0.06
N GLU A 165 11.59 -6.85 1.08
CA GLU A 165 12.86 -7.55 1.20
C GLU A 165 12.68 -8.94 1.83
N LEU A 166 13.46 -9.92 1.38
CA LEU A 166 13.44 -11.31 1.89
C LEU A 166 14.68 -11.57 2.78
N LYS A 167 14.83 -10.81 3.87
CA LYS A 167 16.07 -10.77 4.68
C LYS A 167 16.01 -11.50 6.01
N THR A 168 14.83 -11.82 6.53
CA THR A 168 14.71 -12.55 7.81
C THR A 168 14.79 -14.07 7.58
N ASN A 169 15.14 -14.81 8.63
CA ASN A 169 15.13 -16.27 8.59
C ASN A 169 13.72 -16.85 8.27
N ARG A 170 12.68 -16.06 8.56
CA ARG A 170 11.29 -16.28 8.19
C ARG A 170 10.82 -15.22 7.19
N ALA A 171 11.56 -15.06 6.10
CA ALA A 171 11.22 -14.07 5.08
C ALA A 171 9.83 -14.35 4.50
N ILE A 172 9.01 -13.30 4.43
CA ILE A 172 7.67 -13.30 3.86
C ILE A 172 7.70 -12.35 2.66
N ARG A 173 7.07 -12.74 1.55
CA ARG A 173 6.79 -11.82 0.43
C ARG A 173 5.38 -11.23 0.57
N TYR A 174 4.38 -12.09 0.73
CA TYR A 174 2.97 -11.70 0.87
C TYR A 174 2.40 -12.30 2.16
N ALA A 175 1.64 -11.52 2.91
CA ALA A 175 0.82 -12.00 4.03
C ALA A 175 -0.62 -11.55 3.81
N PHE A 176 -1.52 -12.51 3.64
CA PHE A 176 -2.96 -12.34 3.52
C PHE A 176 -3.56 -12.59 4.89
N TYR A 177 -4.03 -11.55 5.56
CA TYR A 177 -4.79 -11.66 6.81
C TYR A 177 -6.26 -11.71 6.48
N ILE A 178 -6.90 -12.82 6.82
CA ILE A 178 -8.32 -13.05 6.61
C ILE A 178 -9.04 -12.61 7.88
N LEU A 179 -9.97 -11.68 7.75
CA LEU A 179 -10.66 -11.06 8.86
C LEU A 179 -11.98 -11.77 9.19
N ASP A 180 -12.35 -11.78 10.46
CA ASP A 180 -13.67 -12.17 10.94
C ASP A 180 -14.70 -11.03 10.77
N ASP A 181 -15.92 -11.25 11.28
CA ASP A 181 -17.03 -10.29 11.16
C ASP A 181 -16.82 -9.02 12.00
N ASP A 182 -15.95 -9.07 13.01
CA ASP A 182 -15.56 -7.93 13.85
C ASP A 182 -14.38 -7.15 13.23
N GLY A 183 -13.83 -7.63 12.11
CA GLY A 183 -12.68 -7.03 11.42
C GLY A 183 -11.33 -7.46 12.00
N GLU A 184 -11.31 -8.45 12.91
CA GLU A 184 -10.10 -8.95 13.54
C GLU A 184 -9.49 -10.11 12.73
N PRO A 185 -8.16 -10.28 12.71
CA PRO A 185 -7.55 -11.39 11.98
C PRO A 185 -7.91 -12.77 12.55
N GLU A 186 -8.66 -13.56 11.79
CA GLU A 186 -9.03 -14.94 12.15
C GLU A 186 -7.88 -15.91 11.90
N PHE A 187 -7.27 -15.80 10.72
CA PHE A 187 -6.11 -16.59 10.29
C PHE A 187 -5.34 -15.82 9.21
N HIS A 188 -4.16 -16.31 8.86
CA HIS A 188 -3.42 -15.73 7.74
C HIS A 188 -2.81 -16.80 6.83
N ILE A 189 -2.64 -16.43 5.56
CA ILE A 189 -1.91 -17.21 4.56
C ILE A 189 -0.71 -16.38 4.14
N SER A 190 0.48 -16.96 4.14
CA SER A 190 1.70 -16.27 3.70
C SER A 190 2.41 -17.00 2.59
N LEU A 191 2.93 -16.21 1.64
CA LEU A 191 3.98 -16.67 0.73
C LEU A 191 5.32 -16.38 1.40
N GLY A 192 5.91 -17.40 2.00
CA GLY A 192 7.19 -17.35 2.69
C GLY A 192 8.33 -17.93 1.84
N SER A 193 9.55 -17.65 2.27
CA SER A 193 10.76 -18.33 1.79
C SER A 193 11.77 -18.40 2.93
N TYR A 194 11.63 -19.40 3.79
CA TYR A 194 12.42 -19.49 5.04
C TYR A 194 13.80 -20.09 4.81
N ASP A 195 14.78 -19.67 5.62
CA ASP A 195 16.17 -20.14 5.47
C ASP A 195 16.30 -21.65 5.66
N LEU A 196 15.58 -22.21 6.65
CA LEU A 196 15.56 -23.65 6.89
C LEU A 196 15.04 -24.41 5.68
N THR A 197 13.89 -24.01 5.13
CA THR A 197 13.27 -24.64 3.96
C THR A 197 14.18 -24.53 2.74
N ASN A 198 14.87 -23.40 2.58
CA ASN A 198 15.85 -23.19 1.52
C ASN A 198 17.09 -24.09 1.67
N ASN A 199 17.62 -24.25 2.88
CA ASN A 199 18.77 -25.11 3.14
C ASN A 199 18.46 -26.58 2.84
N ILE A 200 17.30 -27.07 3.31
CA ILE A 200 16.82 -28.43 2.99
C ILE A 200 16.64 -28.60 1.48
N TRP A 201 16.06 -27.61 0.80
CA TRP A 201 15.88 -27.66 -0.66
C TRP A 201 17.21 -27.75 -1.41
N ARG A 202 18.22 -26.96 -1.00
CA ARG A 202 19.57 -27.04 -1.58
C ARG A 202 20.24 -28.39 -1.35
N GLU A 203 19.98 -29.04 -0.23
CA GLU A 203 20.53 -30.37 0.07
C GLU A 203 19.81 -31.49 -0.69
N THR A 204 18.51 -31.37 -0.92
CA THR A 204 17.67 -32.50 -1.37
C THR A 204 17.24 -32.42 -2.84
N ALA A 205 17.11 -31.24 -3.43
CA ALA A 205 16.55 -31.08 -4.76
C ALA A 205 17.46 -31.64 -5.88
N LYS A 206 16.81 -32.16 -6.92
CA LYS A 206 17.42 -32.61 -8.17
C LYS A 206 16.59 -32.08 -9.35
N PRO A 207 17.14 -31.19 -10.20
CA PRO A 207 18.48 -30.62 -10.14
C PRO A 207 18.69 -29.72 -8.91
N LYS A 208 19.95 -29.48 -8.54
CA LYS A 208 20.31 -28.56 -7.46
C LYS A 208 19.91 -27.12 -7.82
N PRO A 209 19.42 -26.32 -6.87
CA PRO A 209 19.15 -24.91 -7.08
C PRO A 209 20.44 -24.16 -7.41
N LYS A 210 20.34 -23.10 -8.22
CA LYS A 210 21.45 -22.18 -8.48
C LYS A 210 21.64 -21.23 -7.31
N GLU A 211 22.83 -20.62 -7.26
CA GLU A 211 23.13 -19.58 -6.29
C GLU A 211 22.10 -18.44 -6.37
N GLY A 212 21.61 -17.97 -5.22
CA GLY A 212 20.58 -16.94 -5.13
C GLY A 212 19.13 -17.42 -5.39
N GLU A 213 18.90 -18.64 -5.90
CA GLU A 213 17.53 -19.17 -6.01
C GLU A 213 16.93 -19.46 -4.63
N ARG A 214 15.62 -19.21 -4.52
CA ARG A 214 14.84 -19.39 -3.29
C ARG A 214 13.64 -20.28 -3.54
N LEU A 215 13.38 -21.22 -2.63
CA LEU A 215 12.14 -21.96 -2.57
C LEU A 215 11.10 -21.15 -1.79
N PHE A 216 10.01 -20.84 -2.46
CA PHE A 216 8.85 -20.20 -1.85
C PHE A 216 7.82 -21.25 -1.46
N HIS A 217 7.07 -20.96 -0.41
CA HIS A 217 6.04 -21.85 0.10
C HIS A 217 4.82 -21.02 0.50
N LEU A 218 3.64 -21.52 0.14
CA LEU A 218 2.37 -20.89 0.50
C LEU A 218 1.78 -21.66 1.68
N ASP A 219 1.76 -21.03 2.85
CA ASP A 219 1.31 -21.65 4.08
C ASP A 219 0.14 -20.90 4.70
N GLY A 220 -0.83 -21.64 5.21
CA GLY A 220 -1.90 -21.15 6.07
C GLY A 220 -1.62 -21.42 7.55
N TYR A 221 -1.90 -20.44 8.39
CA TYR A 221 -1.70 -20.46 9.83
C TYR A 221 -3.04 -20.24 10.51
N TYR A 222 -3.59 -21.32 11.07
CA TYR A 222 -4.93 -21.40 11.63
C TYR A 222 -4.88 -21.64 13.14
N GLN A 223 -6.00 -21.41 13.83
CA GLN A 223 -6.13 -21.73 15.25
C GLN A 223 -5.93 -23.23 15.56
N TRP A 224 -6.21 -24.10 14.59
CA TRP A 224 -6.03 -25.55 14.71
C TRP A 224 -4.63 -26.02 14.29
N GLY A 225 -3.82 -25.19 13.63
CA GLY A 225 -2.49 -25.60 13.19
C GLY A 225 -2.00 -24.92 11.91
N HIS A 226 -1.18 -25.65 11.16
CA HIS A 226 -0.45 -25.16 10.00
C HIS A 226 -0.75 -26.02 8.77
N ALA A 227 -0.85 -25.40 7.60
CA ALA A 227 -1.09 -26.10 6.35
C ALA A 227 -0.24 -25.53 5.20
N THR A 228 0.41 -26.38 4.42
CA THR A 228 1.16 -25.99 3.22
C THR A 228 0.34 -26.28 1.98
N TYR A 229 0.11 -25.27 1.17
CA TYR A 229 -0.69 -25.34 -0.07
C TYR A 229 0.13 -25.46 -1.34
N GLY A 230 1.42 -25.11 -1.29
CA GLY A 230 2.31 -25.25 -2.44
C GLY A 230 3.74 -24.83 -2.14
N MET A 231 4.64 -25.32 -2.99
CA MET A 231 6.07 -25.05 -2.98
C MET A 231 6.47 -24.61 -4.39
N TYR A 232 7.20 -23.50 -4.53
CA TYR A 232 7.50 -22.84 -5.80
C TYR A 232 9.01 -22.58 -5.91
N PRO A 233 9.71 -23.16 -6.91
CA PRO A 233 11.17 -23.00 -7.07
C PRO A 233 11.57 -21.60 -7.57
N LYS A 234 10.60 -20.72 -7.80
CA LYS A 234 10.75 -19.32 -8.18
C LYS A 234 9.65 -18.53 -7.48
N GLU A 235 9.91 -17.26 -7.20
CA GLU A 235 8.91 -16.34 -6.66
C GLU A 235 7.69 -16.26 -7.61
N PRO A 236 6.50 -16.74 -7.19
CA PRO A 236 5.28 -16.53 -7.96
C PRO A 236 4.86 -15.06 -7.90
N THR A 237 4.22 -14.61 -8.96
CA THR A 237 3.62 -13.27 -9.01
C THR A 237 2.49 -13.14 -8.00
N TYR A 238 2.17 -11.90 -7.62
CA TYR A 238 1.04 -11.65 -6.74
C TYR A 238 -0.28 -12.24 -7.26
N ASP A 239 -0.55 -12.11 -8.56
CA ASP A 239 -1.83 -12.57 -9.14
C ASP A 239 -1.93 -14.10 -9.13
N GLU A 240 -0.82 -14.82 -9.33
CA GLU A 240 -0.78 -16.28 -9.18
C GLU A 240 -1.08 -16.70 -7.74
N VAL A 241 -0.48 -16.03 -6.75
CA VAL A 241 -0.70 -16.32 -5.32
C VAL A 241 -2.13 -15.99 -4.92
N ARG A 242 -2.63 -14.80 -5.30
CA ARG A 242 -3.99 -14.35 -5.00
C ARG A 242 -5.03 -15.32 -5.55
N LYS A 243 -4.83 -15.85 -6.76
CA LYS A 243 -5.69 -16.88 -7.34
C LYS A 243 -5.74 -18.16 -6.49
N ILE A 244 -4.60 -18.60 -5.98
CA ILE A 244 -4.55 -19.78 -5.10
C ILE A 244 -5.23 -19.51 -3.77
N VAL A 245 -5.05 -18.30 -3.19
CA VAL A 245 -5.76 -17.90 -1.97
C VAL A 245 -7.28 -17.92 -2.19
N ILE A 246 -7.77 -17.42 -3.33
CA ILE A 246 -9.20 -17.52 -3.69
C ILE A 246 -9.64 -18.99 -3.75
N ASP A 247 -8.86 -19.87 -4.39
CA ASP A 247 -9.19 -21.30 -4.45
C ASP A 247 -9.21 -21.96 -3.04
N ILE A 248 -8.36 -21.51 -2.10
CA ILE A 248 -8.38 -21.97 -0.71
C ILE A 248 -9.67 -21.54 -0.01
N LEU A 249 -10.08 -20.27 -0.19
CA LEU A 249 -11.23 -19.70 0.49
C LEU A 249 -12.58 -20.13 -0.09
N GLU A 250 -12.66 -20.31 -1.42
CA GLU A 250 -13.94 -20.58 -2.10
C GLU A 250 -14.14 -22.03 -2.50
N LYS A 251 -13.06 -22.75 -2.81
CA LYS A 251 -13.14 -24.07 -3.45
C LYS A 251 -12.64 -25.19 -2.55
N ASP A 252 -12.38 -24.90 -1.28
CA ASP A 252 -11.82 -25.85 -0.32
C ASP A 252 -10.60 -26.58 -0.92
N LYS A 253 -9.66 -25.80 -1.48
CA LYS A 253 -8.41 -26.36 -1.97
C LYS A 253 -7.72 -27.08 -0.80
N LYS A 254 -7.51 -28.39 -0.92
CA LYS A 254 -6.85 -29.17 0.13
C LYS A 254 -5.34 -28.85 0.21
N PRO A 255 -4.77 -28.78 1.42
CA PRO A 255 -3.34 -28.59 1.59
C PRO A 255 -2.58 -29.83 1.13
N VAL A 256 -1.34 -29.63 0.68
CA VAL A 256 -0.39 -30.68 0.33
C VAL A 256 0.12 -31.38 1.59
N SER A 257 0.26 -30.64 2.69
CA SER A 257 0.66 -31.13 4.01
C SER A 257 0.05 -30.27 5.10
N SER A 258 -0.23 -30.85 6.26
CA SER A 258 -0.74 -30.10 7.42
C SER A 258 -0.26 -30.69 8.74
N THR A 259 -0.18 -29.86 9.77
CA THR A 259 0.10 -30.26 11.16
C THR A 259 -0.95 -29.64 12.06
N THR A 260 -1.54 -30.45 12.93
CA THR A 260 -2.62 -30.04 13.84
C THR A 260 -2.12 -29.93 15.26
N VAL A 261 -2.60 -28.93 15.99
CA VAL A 261 -2.36 -28.79 17.44
C VAL A 261 -3.09 -29.92 18.16
N ILE A 262 -2.39 -30.57 19.10
CA ILE A 262 -2.95 -31.70 19.88
C ILE A 262 -4.27 -31.27 20.54
N GLY A 263 -5.33 -32.05 20.32
CA GLY A 263 -6.65 -31.84 20.95
C GLY A 263 -7.59 -30.89 20.20
N LYS A 264 -7.21 -30.33 19.05
CA LYS A 264 -8.13 -29.59 18.17
C LYS A 264 -8.31 -30.34 16.85
N PRO A 265 -9.53 -30.65 16.39
CA PRO A 265 -9.74 -31.22 15.06
C PRO A 265 -9.34 -30.22 13.97
N ASN A 266 -8.94 -30.74 12.81
CA ASN A 266 -8.70 -29.95 11.61
C ASN A 266 -10.06 -29.55 11.00
N GLU A 267 -10.68 -28.53 11.59
CA GLU A 267 -11.89 -27.90 11.06
C GLU A 267 -11.46 -26.66 10.27
N GLN A 268 -11.70 -26.68 8.95
CA GLN A 268 -11.49 -25.49 8.14
C GLN A 268 -12.50 -24.41 8.56
N PRO A 269 -12.09 -23.13 8.54
CA PRO A 269 -13.00 -22.04 8.87
C PRO A 269 -14.21 -22.09 7.94
N GLU A 270 -15.40 -22.23 8.53
CA GLU A 270 -16.65 -22.24 7.78
C GLU A 270 -16.86 -20.91 7.08
N LYS A 271 -17.36 -20.96 5.85
CA LYS A 271 -17.78 -19.77 5.11
C LYS A 271 -19.04 -19.22 5.77
N LYS A 272 -18.90 -18.27 6.69
CA LYS A 272 -20.04 -17.52 7.21
C LYS A 272 -20.58 -16.65 6.08
N GLU A 273 -21.83 -16.87 5.68
CA GLU A 273 -22.51 -16.00 4.73
C GLU A 273 -22.68 -14.62 5.36
N LYS A 274 -22.01 -13.59 4.82
CA LYS A 274 -22.30 -12.21 5.19
C LYS A 274 -23.74 -11.88 4.79
N PRO A 275 -24.56 -11.27 5.67
CA PRO A 275 -25.85 -10.74 5.26
C PRO A 275 -25.64 -9.77 4.09
N LEU A 276 -26.44 -9.88 3.02
CA LEU A 276 -26.44 -8.86 1.98
C LEU A 276 -26.82 -7.52 2.61
N HIS A 277 -25.85 -6.62 2.76
CA HIS A 277 -26.14 -5.22 3.01
C HIS A 277 -26.89 -4.67 1.79
N LYS A 278 -28.17 -4.34 2.01
CA LYS A 278 -29.03 -3.62 1.06
C LYS A 278 -28.65 -2.15 1.01
#